data_AF-A0A135V9U2-F1
#
_entry.id   AF-A0A135V9U2-F1
#
_cell.length_a   1.000
_cell.length_b   1.000
_cell.length_c   1.000
_cell.angle_alpha   90.00
_cell.angle_beta   90.00
_cell.angle_gamma   90.00
#
_symmetry.space_group_name_H-M   'P 1'
#
loop_
_entity.id
_entity.type
_entity.pdbx_description
1 polymer ?
#
loop_
_entity_poly.entity_id
_entity_poly.type
_entity_poly.pdbx_seq_one_letter_code
_entity_poly.pdbx_strand_id
1 'polypeptide(L)'
;TNTHPAEIQSSSKCIFGISNQPPNFPPGTNHHTEFSRNRSYVAISAPRNRVYWFMFVALGKTYYGSADIPRFTKHDEAALAVAHTDDQVTEDMAFGQLYDSRITSVLVALEEHVFARWHFGRIVLVGDSAHKGMTASQPHSTLYSLAN
;
A
#
# COMPACT_ATOMS: atom_id res chain seq x y z
N THR A 1 -4.40 25.32 16.46
CA THR A 1 -4.50 23.87 16.70
C THR A 1 -4.99 23.24 15.40
N ASN A 2 -4.08 22.66 14.61
CA ASN A 2 -4.37 22.20 13.24
C ASN A 2 -5.16 20.89 13.29
N THR A 3 -6.47 20.99 13.36
CA THR A 3 -7.38 19.86 13.15
C THR A 3 -7.69 19.80 11.66
N HIS A 4 -7.13 18.80 10.94
CA HIS A 4 -7.51 18.40 9.57
C HIS A 4 -8.45 17.16 9.53
N PRO A 5 -9.45 16.97 10.41
CA PRO A 5 -10.20 15.71 10.48
C PRO A 5 -11.12 15.46 9.27
N ALA A 6 -11.29 16.44 8.37
CA ALA A 6 -12.20 16.34 7.22
C ALA A 6 -11.51 16.09 5.87
N GLU A 7 -10.18 16.05 5.82
CA GLU A 7 -9.44 15.92 4.55
C GLU A 7 -8.91 14.50 4.37
N ILE A 8 -8.84 14.04 3.13
CA ILE A 8 -8.15 12.80 2.77
C ILE A 8 -6.67 12.98 3.15
N GLN A 9 -6.09 11.99 3.81
CA GLN A 9 -4.68 12.00 4.16
C GLN A 9 -3.92 10.89 3.44
N SER A 10 -2.59 10.97 3.40
CA SER A 10 -1.75 9.88 2.94
C SER A 10 -0.44 9.87 3.71
N SER A 11 -0.16 8.76 4.40
CA SER A 11 1.07 8.56 5.18
C SER A 11 2.04 7.57 4.51
N SER A 12 1.58 6.86 3.48
CA SER A 12 2.29 5.76 2.84
C SER A 12 2.12 5.76 1.33
N LYS A 13 3.06 5.13 0.64
CA LYS A 13 3.00 4.84 -0.79
C LYS A 13 3.16 3.34 -1.02
N CYS A 14 2.69 2.88 -2.16
CA CYS A 14 2.74 1.47 -2.53
C CYS A 14 3.16 1.30 -3.99
N ILE A 15 4.12 0.42 -4.24
CA ILE A 15 4.22 -0.20 -5.57
C ILE A 15 3.28 -1.40 -5.57
N PHE A 16 2.23 -1.33 -6.38
CA PHE A 16 1.45 -2.50 -6.76
C PHE A 16 2.05 -3.10 -8.03
N GLY A 17 2.16 -4.41 -8.10
CA GLY A 17 2.60 -5.08 -9.32
C GLY A 17 2.06 -6.47 -9.51
N ILE A 18 2.16 -6.91 -10.76
CA ILE A 18 1.80 -8.24 -11.23
C ILE A 18 2.99 -8.77 -11.99
N SER A 19 3.50 -9.93 -11.58
CA SER A 19 4.61 -10.61 -12.24
C SER A 19 4.23 -11.98 -12.73
N ASN A 20 4.98 -12.48 -13.72
CA ASN A 20 5.00 -13.91 -13.96
C ASN A 20 5.54 -14.61 -12.72
N GLN A 21 5.02 -15.78 -12.38
CA GLN A 21 5.41 -16.51 -11.18
C GLN A 21 6.88 -16.92 -11.24
N PRO A 22 7.71 -16.43 -10.30
CA PRO A 22 9.09 -16.90 -10.17
C PRO A 22 9.13 -18.40 -9.81
N PRO A 23 10.13 -19.17 -10.26
CA PRO A 23 10.22 -20.60 -9.96
C PRO A 23 10.23 -20.93 -8.46
N ASN A 24 10.78 -20.03 -7.65
CA ASN A 24 10.90 -20.10 -6.19
C ASN A 24 9.67 -19.56 -5.44
N PHE A 25 8.57 -19.24 -6.13
CA PHE A 25 7.29 -18.86 -5.50
C PHE A 25 6.20 -19.89 -5.86
N PRO A 26 5.95 -20.90 -5.00
CA PRO A 26 5.02 -21.98 -5.33
C PRO A 26 3.57 -21.51 -5.51
N PRO A 27 2.73 -22.23 -6.29
CA PRO A 27 1.31 -21.92 -6.36
C PRO A 27 0.61 -22.07 -5.00
N GLY A 28 -0.39 -21.22 -4.74
CA GLY A 28 -1.21 -21.30 -3.53
C GLY A 28 -0.57 -20.69 -2.28
N THR A 29 0.60 -20.06 -2.41
CA THR A 29 1.27 -19.37 -1.29
C THR A 29 0.88 -17.90 -1.19
N ASN A 30 0.88 -17.41 0.05
CA ASN A 30 0.80 -16.00 0.39
C ASN A 30 1.92 -15.70 1.38
N HIS A 31 2.71 -14.68 1.11
CA HIS A 31 3.81 -14.27 1.96
C HIS A 31 3.62 -12.82 2.34
N HIS A 32 3.74 -12.53 3.64
CA HIS A 32 3.79 -11.19 4.19
C HIS A 32 5.09 -11.04 4.95
N THR A 33 5.89 -10.05 4.54
CA THR A 33 7.23 -9.82 5.09
C THR A 33 7.35 -8.38 5.52
N GLU A 34 7.56 -8.18 6.82
CA GLU A 34 7.75 -6.87 7.43
C GLU A 34 9.24 -6.57 7.52
N PHE A 35 9.66 -5.43 6.98
CA PHE A 35 10.98 -4.86 7.20
C PHE A 35 10.84 -3.71 8.21
N SER A 36 11.90 -3.41 8.97
CA SER A 36 11.91 -2.42 10.06
C SER A 36 10.95 -1.22 9.88
N ARG A 37 9.78 -1.30 10.54
CA ARG A 37 8.74 -0.27 10.83
C ARG A 37 8.20 0.63 9.70
N ASN A 38 8.77 0.63 8.50
CA ASN A 38 8.43 1.59 7.44
C ASN A 38 8.31 0.96 6.06
N ARG A 39 8.43 -0.37 5.96
CA ARG A 39 8.35 -1.07 4.69
C ARG A 39 7.86 -2.49 4.88
N SER A 40 6.93 -2.92 4.05
CA SER A 40 6.45 -4.30 4.06
C SER A 40 6.11 -4.78 2.66
N TYR A 41 6.13 -6.08 2.50
CA TYR A 41 5.83 -6.75 1.25
C TYR A 41 4.71 -7.75 1.45
N VAL A 42 3.75 -7.73 0.54
CA VAL A 42 2.76 -8.80 0.40
C VAL A 42 2.96 -9.41 -0.99
N ALA A 43 3.14 -10.72 -1.07
CA ALA A 43 3.19 -11.48 -2.32
C ALA A 43 2.16 -12.61 -2.27
N ILE A 44 1.31 -12.69 -3.30
CA ILE A 44 0.13 -13.54 -3.35
C ILE A 44 0.16 -14.32 -4.66
N SER A 45 0.10 -15.63 -4.58
CA SER A 45 -0.07 -16.49 -5.76
C SER A 45 -1.42 -16.18 -6.42
N ALA A 46 -1.39 -15.96 -7.73
CA ALA A 46 -2.56 -15.62 -8.52
C ALA A 46 -2.73 -16.57 -9.73
N PRO A 47 -3.94 -16.68 -10.30
CA PRO A 47 -4.18 -17.53 -11.46
C PRO A 47 -3.25 -17.22 -12.64
N ARG A 48 -3.07 -18.22 -13.52
CA ARG A 48 -2.24 -18.13 -14.74
C ARG A 48 -0.75 -17.94 -14.46
N ASN A 49 -0.24 -18.61 -13.42
CA ASN A 49 1.16 -18.54 -13.00
C ASN A 49 1.61 -17.09 -12.79
N ARG A 50 0.88 -16.36 -11.94
CA ARG A 50 1.17 -14.97 -11.62
C ARG A 50 1.39 -14.79 -10.13
N VAL A 51 2.10 -13.72 -9.79
CA VAL A 51 2.20 -13.22 -8.42
C VAL A 51 1.70 -11.80 -8.40
N TYR A 52 0.71 -11.53 -7.54
CA TYR A 52 0.31 -10.16 -7.20
C TYR A 52 1.11 -9.74 -5.99
N TRP A 53 1.73 -8.57 -6.06
CA TRP A 53 2.58 -8.11 -5.00
C TRP A 53 2.40 -6.62 -4.71
N PHE A 54 2.66 -6.28 -3.46
CA PHE A 54 2.55 -4.94 -2.91
C PHE A 54 3.81 -4.66 -2.12
N MET A 55 4.47 -3.55 -2.41
CA MET A 55 5.56 -3.01 -1.60
C MET A 55 5.09 -1.71 -0.96
N PHE A 56 4.76 -1.77 0.32
CA PHE A 56 4.35 -0.60 1.11
C PHE A 56 5.59 0.12 1.64
N VAL A 57 5.61 1.44 1.56
CA VAL A 57 6.69 2.28 2.09
C VAL A 57 6.11 3.54 2.72
N ALA A 58 6.58 3.92 3.90
CA ALA A 58 6.19 5.19 4.53
C ALA A 58 6.63 6.41 3.67
N LEU A 59 5.81 7.45 3.61
CA LEU A 59 6.14 8.72 2.93
C LEU A 59 7.09 9.62 3.73
N GLY A 60 7.39 9.26 4.99
CA GLY A 60 8.19 10.06 5.93
C GLY A 60 7.43 11.22 6.58
N LYS A 61 6.29 11.63 6.01
CA LYS A 61 5.31 12.55 6.60
C LYS A 61 3.90 12.22 6.10
N THR A 62 2.89 12.70 6.81
CA THR A 62 1.50 12.65 6.36
C THR A 62 1.18 13.86 5.50
N TYR A 63 0.62 13.63 4.32
CA TYR A 63 0.04 14.63 3.44
C TYR A 63 -1.47 14.73 3.69
N TYR A 64 -2.05 15.91 3.53
CA TYR A 64 -3.48 16.18 3.71
C TYR A 64 -4.03 16.91 2.50
N GLY A 65 -5.24 16.56 2.07
CA GLY A 65 -5.88 17.16 0.90
C GLY A 65 -5.37 16.58 -0.42
N SER A 66 -6.30 16.36 -1.36
CA SER A 66 -6.01 15.72 -2.65
C SER A 66 -4.99 16.48 -3.52
N ALA A 67 -4.84 17.79 -3.31
CA ALA A 67 -3.90 18.62 -4.06
C ALA A 67 -2.44 18.41 -3.62
N ASP A 68 -2.20 18.11 -2.34
CA ASP A 68 -0.85 17.98 -1.78
C ASP A 68 -0.35 16.54 -1.78
N ILE A 69 -1.26 15.55 -1.89
CA ILE A 69 -0.90 14.14 -1.98
C ILE A 69 -0.06 13.91 -3.26
N PRO A 70 1.15 13.36 -3.13
CA PRO A 70 2.08 13.26 -4.24
C PRO A 70 1.59 12.28 -5.31
N ARG A 71 1.85 12.62 -6.57
CA ARG A 71 1.74 11.71 -7.71
C ARG A 71 3.13 11.28 -8.16
N PHE A 72 3.27 10.01 -8.50
CA PHE A 72 4.55 9.43 -8.85
C PHE A 72 4.62 9.12 -10.33
N THR A 73 5.79 9.37 -10.90
CA THR A 73 6.13 9.00 -12.27
C THR A 73 6.65 7.57 -12.32
N LYS A 74 6.80 7.03 -13.53
CA LYS A 74 7.49 5.76 -13.75
C LYS A 74 8.96 5.77 -13.35
N HIS A 75 9.60 6.94 -13.40
CA HIS A 75 10.96 7.09 -12.92
C HIS A 75 11.03 6.96 -11.39
N ASP A 76 10.10 7.59 -10.66
CA ASP A 76 10.02 7.48 -9.19
C ASP A 76 9.78 6.04 -8.74
N GLU A 77 8.92 5.32 -9.46
CA GLU A 77 8.67 3.89 -9.24
C GLU A 77 9.95 3.06 -9.43
N ALA A 78 10.64 3.25 -10.56
CA ALA A 78 11.86 2.51 -10.87
C ALA A 78 12.98 2.81 -9.87
N ALA A 79 13.16 4.08 -9.48
CA ALA A 79 14.15 4.49 -8.49
C ALA A 79 13.88 3.84 -7.13
N LEU A 80 12.62 3.80 -6.69
CA LEU A 80 12.24 3.11 -5.46
C LEU A 80 12.48 1.61 -5.56
N ALA A 81 12.11 0.98 -6.68
CA ALA A 81 12.32 -0.46 -6.86
C ALA A 81 13.81 -0.84 -6.83
N VAL A 82 14.65 -0.08 -7.54
CA VAL A 82 16.11 -0.31 -7.60
C VAL A 82 16.74 -0.24 -6.21
N ALA A 83 16.32 0.71 -5.38
CA ALA A 83 16.81 0.88 -4.02
C ALA A 83 16.53 -0.33 -3.10
N HIS A 84 15.62 -1.22 -3.50
CA HIS A 84 15.15 -2.34 -2.70
C HIS A 84 15.26 -3.70 -3.41
N THR A 85 16.05 -3.76 -4.49
CA THR A 85 16.23 -4.98 -5.31
C THR A 85 16.64 -6.20 -4.48
N ASP A 86 17.48 -6.00 -3.46
CA ASP A 86 18.06 -7.08 -2.65
C ASP A 86 17.21 -7.48 -1.43
N ASP A 87 16.08 -6.81 -1.18
CA ASP A 87 15.19 -7.14 -0.06
C ASP A 87 14.63 -8.56 -0.22
N GLN A 88 14.84 -9.42 0.78
CA GLN A 88 14.32 -10.79 0.77
C GLN A 88 12.82 -10.82 1.07
N VAL A 89 11.99 -10.99 0.04
CA VAL A 89 10.53 -11.07 0.16
C VAL A 89 10.13 -12.43 0.74
N THR A 90 10.87 -13.48 0.42
CA THR A 90 10.80 -14.79 1.07
C THR A 90 12.20 -15.26 1.42
N GLU A 91 12.36 -16.39 2.11
CA GLU A 91 13.67 -16.97 2.43
C GLU A 91 14.55 -17.17 1.19
N ASP A 92 13.95 -17.53 0.05
CA ASP A 92 14.66 -17.90 -1.17
C ASP A 92 14.45 -16.92 -2.34
N MET A 93 13.81 -15.76 -2.12
CA MET A 93 13.43 -14.84 -3.21
C MET A 93 13.58 -13.37 -2.84
N ALA A 94 14.39 -12.66 -3.61
CA ALA A 94 14.56 -11.21 -3.51
C ALA A 94 13.45 -10.45 -4.26
N PHE A 95 13.15 -9.22 -3.84
CA PHE A 95 12.19 -8.34 -4.50
C PHE A 95 12.55 -8.07 -5.95
N GLY A 96 13.84 -7.92 -6.26
CA GLY A 96 14.34 -7.73 -7.62
C GLY A 96 13.84 -8.80 -8.60
N GLN A 97 13.73 -10.06 -8.15
CA GLN A 97 13.23 -11.16 -8.98
C GLN A 97 11.75 -10.98 -9.33
N LEU A 98 10.93 -10.47 -8.40
CA LEU A 98 9.55 -10.09 -8.68
C LEU A 98 9.49 -8.90 -9.63
N TYR A 99 10.29 -7.87 -9.37
CA TYR A 99 10.27 -6.65 -10.17
C TYR A 99 10.74 -6.89 -11.62
N ASP A 100 11.76 -7.70 -11.83
CA ASP A 100 12.30 -7.99 -13.17
C ASP A 100 11.33 -8.84 -14.00
N SER A 101 10.57 -9.73 -13.35
CA SER A 101 9.55 -10.58 -14.01
C SER A 101 8.17 -9.91 -14.14
N ARG A 102 8.07 -8.62 -13.83
CA ARG A 102 6.80 -7.87 -13.83
C ARG A 102 6.20 -7.77 -15.23
N ILE A 103 4.89 -7.97 -15.28
CA ILE A 103 4.03 -7.66 -16.42
C ILE A 103 3.62 -6.19 -16.36
N THR A 104 3.24 -5.74 -15.16
CA THR A 104 2.87 -4.34 -14.91
C THR A 104 3.11 -4.00 -13.44
N SER A 105 3.32 -2.72 -13.18
CA SER A 105 3.44 -2.16 -11.85
C SER A 105 2.98 -0.70 -11.85
N VAL A 106 2.71 -0.13 -10.69
CA VAL A 106 2.43 1.30 -10.50
C VAL A 106 2.79 1.72 -9.08
N LEU A 107 3.44 2.87 -8.94
CA LEU A 107 3.63 3.53 -7.64
C LEU A 107 2.52 4.55 -7.39
N VAL A 108 1.83 4.42 -6.25
CA VAL A 108 0.77 5.34 -5.83
C VAL A 108 0.93 5.74 -4.37
N ALA A 109 0.51 6.96 -4.02
CA ALA A 109 0.23 7.31 -2.64
C ALA A 109 -1.05 6.60 -2.20
N LEU A 110 -1.06 6.06 -0.98
CA LEU A 110 -2.24 5.43 -0.42
C LEU A 110 -3.05 6.46 0.36
N GLU A 111 -4.20 6.80 -0.21
CA GLU A 111 -5.17 7.68 0.43
C GLU A 111 -5.89 6.96 1.57
N GLU A 112 -6.00 7.64 2.71
CA GLU A 112 -6.56 7.16 3.96
C GLU A 112 -7.63 8.18 4.39
N HIS A 113 -8.86 7.73 4.65
CA HIS A 113 -9.90 8.61 5.19
C HIS A 113 -11.06 7.80 5.75
N VAL A 114 -11.69 8.28 6.81
CA VAL A 114 -12.94 7.73 7.33
C VAL A 114 -13.91 8.89 7.50
N PHE A 115 -14.98 8.91 6.70
CA PHE A 115 -15.96 9.98 6.80
C PHE A 115 -16.72 9.88 8.14
N ALA A 116 -16.96 11.00 8.81
CA ALA A 116 -17.70 10.99 10.09
C ALA A 116 -19.19 10.61 9.93
N ARG A 117 -19.75 10.78 8.73
CA ARG A 117 -21.14 10.46 8.41
C ARG A 117 -21.21 9.65 7.13
N TRP A 118 -21.86 8.49 7.17
CA TRP A 118 -21.97 7.56 6.04
C TRP A 118 -23.38 7.50 5.45
N HIS A 119 -24.25 8.47 5.74
CA HIS A 119 -25.62 8.46 5.24
C HIS A 119 -26.17 9.87 4.98
N PHE A 120 -27.11 9.95 4.04
CA PHE A 120 -27.91 11.14 3.77
C PHE A 120 -29.30 10.74 3.29
N GLY A 121 -30.33 11.07 4.07
CA GLY A 121 -31.70 10.62 3.80
C GLY A 121 -31.80 9.09 3.76
N ARG A 122 -32.13 8.53 2.59
CA ARG A 122 -32.22 7.08 2.35
C ARG A 122 -30.98 6.48 1.66
N ILE A 123 -29.90 7.26 1.52
CA ILE A 123 -28.65 6.84 0.88
C ILE A 123 -27.64 6.51 1.98
N VAL A 124 -26.91 5.40 1.84
CA VAL A 124 -25.84 4.96 2.74
C VAL A 124 -24.57 4.66 1.93
N LEU A 125 -23.41 4.99 2.50
CA LEU A 125 -22.09 4.66 2.01
C LEU A 125 -21.60 3.38 2.70
N VAL A 126 -21.00 2.47 1.94
CA VAL A 126 -20.48 1.19 2.45
C VAL A 126 -19.13 0.88 1.78
N GLY A 127 -18.23 0.26 2.53
CA GLY A 127 -16.88 -0.08 2.05
C GLY A 127 -16.04 1.15 1.74
N ASP A 128 -15.24 1.08 0.67
CA ASP A 128 -14.28 2.13 0.26
C ASP A 128 -14.91 3.52 0.04
N SER A 129 -16.22 3.57 -0.24
CA SER A 129 -16.95 4.85 -0.36
C SER A 129 -17.14 5.57 0.97
N ALA A 130 -17.10 4.83 2.08
CA ALA A 130 -17.29 5.31 3.45
C ALA A 130 -15.96 5.40 4.21
N HIS A 131 -15.06 4.44 3.99
CA HIS A 131 -13.77 4.36 4.64
C HIS A 131 -12.69 3.81 3.71
N LYS A 132 -11.55 4.50 3.61
CA LYS A 132 -10.35 4.02 2.92
C LYS A 132 -9.32 3.64 3.98
N GLY A 133 -9.08 2.34 4.08
CA GLY A 133 -8.29 1.73 5.17
C GLY A 133 -6.81 2.12 5.14
N MET A 134 -6.21 2.14 6.32
CA MET A 134 -4.81 2.46 6.55
C MET A 134 -3.98 1.17 6.56
N THR A 135 -2.99 1.07 5.66
CA THR A 135 -2.15 -0.14 5.53
C THR A 135 -0.81 -0.05 6.25
N ALA A 136 -0.43 1.12 6.77
CA ALA A 136 0.74 1.25 7.65
C ALA A 136 0.33 1.05 9.11
N SER A 137 1.11 0.26 9.83
CA SER A 137 1.01 0.06 11.26
C SER A 137 1.23 1.39 12.02
N GLN A 138 0.17 2.18 12.20
CA GLN A 138 0.23 3.30 13.14
C GLN A 138 0.59 2.77 14.54
N PRO A 139 1.38 3.52 15.33
CA PRO A 139 1.34 3.33 16.76
C PRO A 139 -0.11 3.49 17.27
N HIS A 140 -0.48 2.61 18.19
CA HIS A 140 -1.81 2.25 18.68
C HIS A 140 -2.67 3.38 19.32
N SER A 141 -2.51 4.66 18.96
CA SER A 141 -3.08 5.77 19.76
C SER A 141 -4.23 6.57 19.14
N THR A 142 -4.61 6.40 17.88
CA THR A 142 -5.55 7.34 17.22
C THR A 142 -6.98 6.84 16.98
N LEU A 143 -7.31 5.56 17.22
CA LEU A 143 -8.64 5.02 16.92
C LEU A 143 -9.71 5.29 18.00
N TYR A 144 -9.36 5.85 19.16
CA TYR A 144 -10.33 6.05 20.25
C TYR A 144 -11.09 7.39 20.22
N SER A 145 -10.79 8.31 19.29
CA SER A 145 -11.41 9.65 19.30
C SER A 145 -12.66 9.81 18.42
N LEU A 146 -13.09 8.77 17.67
CA LEU A 146 -14.22 8.87 16.74
C LEU A 146 -15.46 8.07 17.17
N ALA A 147 -15.50 7.61 18.42
CA ALA A 147 -16.61 6.80 18.95
C ALA A 147 -17.42 7.46 20.09
N ASN A 148 -17.21 8.75 20.41
CA ASN A 148 -18.03 9.50 21.36
C ASN A 148 -18.40 10.88 20.83
#